data_AF-A0A914CFZ1-F1
#
_entry.id   AF-A0A914CFZ1-F1
#
_cell.length_a   1.000
_cell.length_b   1.000
_cell.length_c   1.000
_cell.angle_alpha   90.00
_cell.angle_beta   90.00
_cell.angle_gamma   90.00
#
_symmetry.space_group_name_H-M   'P 1'
#
loop_
_entity.id
_entity.type
_entity.pdbx_description
1 polymer ?
#
loop_
_entity_poly.entity_id
_entity_poly.type
_entity_poly.pdbx_seq_one_letter_code
_entity_poly.pdbx_strand_id
1 'polypeptide(L)'
;MLLFFVVTIATSSAIRCYVCETYGNGNPATPQECPAGQDNCALIMLNNGNIIYRGCHSGFDQSHSPPGAFNAICGGDDLCNSGGGGYC
;
A
#
# COMPACT_ATOMS: atom_id res chain seq x y z
N MET A 1 -39.05 19.31 16.92
CA MET A 1 -37.93 18.45 17.35
C MET A 1 -37.09 18.15 16.11
N LEU A 2 -35.96 18.84 15.93
CA LEU A 2 -35.04 18.54 14.84
C LEU A 2 -34.16 17.36 15.27
N LEU A 3 -34.32 16.23 14.59
CA LEU A 3 -33.39 15.10 14.67
C LEU A 3 -32.14 15.48 13.89
N PHE A 4 -31.08 15.86 14.60
CA PHE A 4 -29.74 15.94 14.02
C PHE A 4 -29.27 14.50 13.78
N PHE A 5 -29.37 14.04 12.53
CA PHE A 5 -28.61 12.88 12.08
C PHE A 5 -27.13 13.28 12.09
N VAL A 6 -26.42 12.90 13.16
CA VAL A 6 -24.96 12.85 13.13
C VAL A 6 -24.63 11.73 12.17
N VAL A 7 -24.45 12.08 10.90
CA VAL A 7 -23.75 11.20 9.95
C VAL A 7 -22.33 11.14 10.49
N THR A 8 -22.03 10.09 11.25
CA THR A 8 -20.65 9.70 11.52
C THR A 8 -20.08 9.27 10.17
N ILE A 9 -19.58 10.23 9.40
CA ILE A 9 -18.73 9.95 8.26
C ILE A 9 -17.51 9.30 8.92
N ALA A 10 -17.43 7.98 8.89
CA ALA A 10 -16.18 7.30 9.16
C ALA A 10 -15.23 7.80 8.07
N THR A 11 -14.52 8.87 8.38
CA THR A 11 -13.41 9.33 7.56
C THR A 11 -12.36 8.25 7.72
N SER A 12 -12.39 7.20 6.89
CA SER A 12 -11.15 6.49 6.63
C SER A 12 -10.25 7.55 6.00
N SER A 13 -9.40 8.14 6.83
CA SER A 13 -8.36 9.03 6.36
C SER A 13 -7.62 8.26 5.29
N ALA A 14 -7.71 8.74 4.04
CA ALA A 14 -7.08 8.10 2.91
C ALA A 14 -5.59 7.97 3.23
N ILE A 15 -5.15 6.74 3.48
CA ILE A 15 -3.74 6.48 3.72
C ILE A 15 -2.99 6.71 2.41
N ARG A 16 -1.72 7.11 2.50
CA ARG A 16 -0.84 7.12 1.33
C ARG A 16 0.06 5.91 1.41
N CYS A 17 0.35 5.32 0.27
CA CYS A 17 1.36 4.28 0.13
C CYS A 17 2.39 4.74 -0.87
N TYR A 18 3.61 4.22 -0.73
CA TYR A 18 4.53 4.23 -1.86
C TYR A 18 3.98 3.35 -2.97
N VAL A 19 4.05 3.81 -4.21
CA VAL A 19 3.60 3.07 -5.40
C VAL A 19 4.71 3.09 -6.43
N CYS A 20 4.99 1.95 -7.06
CA CYS A 20 5.87 1.91 -8.23
C CYS A 20 5.01 2.14 -9.49
N GLU A 21 5.46 3.00 -10.41
CA GLU A 21 4.75 3.22 -11.68
C GLU A 21 4.63 1.93 -12.51
N THR A 22 5.62 1.05 -12.41
CA THR A 22 5.63 -0.27 -13.05
C THR A 22 6.25 -1.33 -12.14
N TYR A 23 5.83 -2.57 -12.35
CA TYR A 23 6.41 -3.74 -11.71
C TYR A 23 7.85 -3.92 -12.23
N GLY A 24 8.84 -3.93 -11.35
CA GLY A 24 10.24 -3.91 -11.76
C GLY A 24 11.16 -3.46 -10.63
N ASN A 25 12.47 -3.57 -10.86
CA ASN A 25 13.53 -3.12 -9.94
C ASN A 25 14.20 -1.86 -10.51
N GLY A 26 14.56 -0.90 -9.65
CA GLY A 26 15.12 0.42 -9.98
C GLY A 26 14.09 1.52 -10.25
N ASN A 27 12.79 1.25 -10.14
CA ASN A 27 11.74 2.24 -10.37
C ASN A 27 11.54 3.12 -9.13
N PRO A 28 11.43 4.46 -9.28
CA PRO A 28 11.15 5.32 -8.14
C PRO A 28 9.78 4.97 -7.57
N ALA A 29 9.73 4.88 -6.24
CA ALA A 29 8.48 4.71 -5.52
C ALA A 29 7.99 6.09 -5.07
N THR A 30 6.78 6.46 -5.48
CA THR A 30 6.19 7.77 -5.15
C THR A 30 5.03 7.60 -4.16
N PRO A 31 4.90 8.50 -3.18
CA PRO A 31 3.71 8.55 -2.34
C PRO A 31 2.46 8.83 -3.17
N GLN A 32 1.42 8.01 -3.01
CA GLN A 32 0.12 8.21 -3.63
C GLN A 32 -0.99 7.92 -2.63
N GLU A 33 -2.05 8.73 -2.65
CA GLU A 33 -3.26 8.48 -1.86
C GLU A 33 -3.96 7.20 -2.36
N CYS A 34 -4.36 6.37 -1.40
CA CYS A 34 -5.03 5.12 -1.73
C CYS A 34 -6.51 5.34 -2.05
N PRO A 35 -7.03 4.60 -3.05
CA PRO A 35 -8.46 4.59 -3.34
C PRO A 35 -9.28 4.15 -2.12
N ALA A 36 -10.52 4.60 -2.03
CA ALA A 36 -11.44 4.16 -1.00
C ALA A 36 -11.57 2.62 -0.97
N GLY A 37 -11.41 2.03 0.21
CA GLY A 37 -11.42 0.58 0.41
C GLY A 37 -10.06 -0.11 0.20
N GLN A 38 -8.99 0.65 -0.07
CA GLN A 38 -7.61 0.16 -0.07
C GLN A 38 -6.84 0.73 1.12
N ASP A 39 -7.20 0.28 2.32
CA ASP A 39 -6.68 0.83 3.58
C ASP A 39 -5.36 0.18 4.06
N ASN A 40 -4.64 -0.49 3.15
CA ASN A 40 -3.34 -1.10 3.42
C ASN A 40 -2.31 -0.76 2.34
N CYS A 41 -1.04 -0.74 2.73
CA CYS A 41 0.08 -0.68 1.82
C CYS A 41 0.74 -2.05 1.67
N ALA A 42 0.95 -2.47 0.43
CA ALA A 42 1.66 -3.69 0.08
C ALA A 42 3.08 -3.40 -0.41
N LEU A 43 3.95 -4.40 -0.22
CA LEU A 43 5.34 -4.46 -0.66
C LEU A 43 5.66 -5.89 -1.10
N ILE A 44 6.27 -6.06 -2.27
CA ILE A 44 6.81 -7.36 -2.72
C ILE A 44 8.30 -7.20 -2.93
N MET A 45 9.07 -8.10 -2.31
CA MET A 45 10.53 -8.11 -2.31
C MET A 45 11.04 -9.48 -2.71
N LEU A 46 12.00 -9.55 -3.61
CA LEU A 46 12.68 -10.79 -3.96
C LEU A 46 13.66 -11.23 -2.86
N ASN A 47 14.04 -12.51 -2.83
CA ASN A 47 15.01 -13.06 -1.87
C ASN A 47 16.38 -12.33 -1.87
N ASN A 48 16.73 -11.62 -2.94
CA ASN A 48 17.96 -10.82 -3.02
C ASN A 48 17.81 -9.41 -2.40
N GLY A 49 16.65 -9.08 -1.84
CA GLY A 49 16.35 -7.78 -1.23
C GLY A 49 15.77 -6.75 -2.19
N ASN A 50 15.64 -7.05 -3.48
CA ASN A 50 15.09 -6.12 -4.45
C ASN A 50 13.57 -6.00 -4.30
N ILE A 51 13.10 -4.78 -4.17
CA ILE A 51 11.67 -4.49 -4.13
C ILE A 51 11.18 -4.38 -5.56
N ILE A 52 10.11 -5.08 -5.88
CA ILE A 52 9.57 -5.15 -7.26
C ILE A 52 8.17 -4.55 -7.36
N TYR A 53 7.54 -4.34 -6.22
CA TYR A 53 6.19 -3.79 -6.13
C TYR A 53 5.96 -3.09 -4.80
N ARG A 54 5.21 -2.00 -4.89
CA ARG A 54 4.62 -1.23 -3.81
C ARG A 54 3.30 -0.70 -4.31
N GLY A 55 2.28 -0.72 -3.47
CA GLY A 55 0.96 -0.26 -3.88
C GLY A 55 -0.04 -0.20 -2.74
N CYS A 56 -1.17 0.42 -3.02
CA CYS A 56 -2.36 0.37 -2.18
C CYS A 56 -3.07 -0.97 -2.34
N HIS A 57 -3.64 -1.48 -1.25
CA HIS A 57 -4.34 -2.76 -1.25
C HIS A 57 -5.49 -2.82 -0.24
N SER A 58 -6.57 -3.50 -0.62
CA SER A 58 -7.71 -3.80 0.25
C SER A 58 -7.48 -4.96 1.23
N GLY A 59 -6.35 -5.66 1.18
CA GLY A 59 -6.10 -6.90 1.91
C GLY A 59 -4.84 -7.63 1.44
N PHE A 60 -4.63 -8.89 1.87
CA PHE A 60 -3.47 -9.69 1.45
C PHE A 60 -3.75 -10.48 0.18
N ASP A 61 -3.24 -10.00 -0.95
CA ASP A 61 -3.22 -10.73 -2.22
C ASP A 61 -1.80 -11.22 -2.56
N GLN A 62 -1.63 -12.54 -2.59
CA GLN A 62 -0.38 -13.19 -2.99
C GLN A 62 -0.33 -13.53 -4.48
N SER A 63 -1.42 -13.31 -5.22
CA SER A 63 -1.56 -13.75 -6.62
C SER A 63 -0.48 -13.14 -7.54
N HIS A 64 0.03 -11.97 -7.16
CA HIS A 64 1.03 -11.23 -7.92
C HIS A 64 2.47 -11.45 -7.43
N SER A 65 2.68 -12.38 -6.49
CA SER A 65 3.99 -12.60 -5.89
C SER A 65 4.78 -13.68 -6.64
N PRO A 66 5.97 -13.37 -7.18
CA PRO A 66 6.80 -14.38 -7.83
C PRO A 66 7.24 -15.47 -6.83
N PRO A 67 7.51 -16.70 -7.31
CA PRO A 67 7.98 -17.79 -6.46
C PRO A 67 9.25 -17.38 -5.68
N GLY A 68 9.20 -17.52 -4.36
CA GLY A 68 10.31 -17.13 -3.48
C GLY A 68 10.43 -15.62 -3.24
N ALA A 69 9.39 -14.83 -3.50
CA ALA A 69 9.31 -13.46 -3.04
C ALA A 69 8.70 -13.38 -1.63
N PHE A 70 9.14 -12.38 -0.87
CA PHE A 70 8.57 -11.95 0.40
C PHE A 70 7.49 -10.90 0.14
N ASN A 71 6.31 -11.10 0.72
CA ASN A 71 5.21 -10.14 0.71
C ASN A 71 5.05 -9.52 2.08
N ALA A 72 5.02 -8.20 2.15
CA ALA A 72 4.69 -7.47 3.36
C ALA A 72 3.44 -6.63 3.13
N ILE A 73 2.54 -6.63 4.10
CA ILE A 73 1.42 -5.71 4.15
C ILE A 73 1.39 -5.05 5.52
N CYS A 74 1.16 -3.76 5.52
CA CYS A 74 0.92 -2.95 6.69
C CYS A 74 -0.34 -2.14 6.45
N GLY A 75 -1.17 -2.01 7.49
CA GLY A 75 -2.49 -1.38 7.40
C GLY A 75 -2.64 -0.32 8.49
N GLY A 76 -3.41 0.73 8.19
CA GLY A 76 -3.74 1.78 9.16
C GLY A 76 -2.68 2.86 9.37
N ASP A 77 -1.48 2.70 8.81
CA ASP A 77 -0.39 3.68 8.92
C ASP A 77 0.01 4.24 7.54
N ASP A 78 0.24 5.56 7.50
CA ASP A 78 0.66 6.28 6.30
C ASP A 78 2.09 5.89 5.89
N LEU A 79 2.29 5.57 4.61
CA LEU A 79 3.58 5.24 3.99
C LEU A 79 4.34 4.08 4.66
N CYS A 80 3.61 3.18 5.32
CA CYS A 80 4.18 2.08 6.09
C CYS A 80 4.96 1.07 5.20
N ASN A 81 4.71 1.04 3.89
CA ASN A 81 5.46 0.22 2.93
C ASN A 81 6.76 0.88 2.45
N SER A 82 7.40 1.69 3.29
CA SER A 82 8.66 2.40 2.99
C SER A 82 9.89 1.48 2.86
N GLY A 83 9.78 0.20 3.26
CA GLY A 83 10.84 -0.81 3.33
C GLY A 83 12.09 -0.52 2.49
N GLY A 84 13.22 -0.27 3.15
CA GLY A 84 14.57 -0.37 2.59
C GLY A 84 15.02 0.65 1.52
N GLY A 85 14.20 1.62 1.10
CA GLY A 85 14.63 2.64 0.11
C GLY A 85 13.46 3.33 -0.61
N GLY A 86 13.76 4.37 -1.38
CA GLY A 86 12.77 5.12 -2.18
C GLY A 86 12.46 4.49 -3.55
N TYR A 87 12.84 3.23 -3.75
CA TYR A 87 12.74 2.54 -5.04
C TYR A 87 12.11 1.16 -4.87
N CYS A 88 11.41 0.77 -5.92
CA CYS A 88 11.28 -0.60 -6.36
C CYS A 88 12.38 -0.76 -7.42
#